data_AF-A0AAD7HM57-F1
#
_entry.id   AF-A0AAD7HM57-F1
#
_cell.length_a   1.000
_cell.length_b   1.000
_cell.length_c   1.000
_cell.angle_alpha   90.00
_cell.angle_beta   90.00
_cell.angle_gamma   90.00
#
_symmetry.space_group_name_H-M   'P 1'
#
loop_
_entity.id
_entity.type
_entity.pdbx_description
1 polymer ?
#
loop_
_entity_poly.entity_id
_entity_poly.type
_entity_poly.pdbx_seq_one_letter_code
_entity_poly.pdbx_strand_id
1 'polypeptide(L)'
;MNTTLSLKRKAETSYSEERTRARKRIRRLERDRDTKAQTNAAAAALFPSTLQQPMHASTPTRTTHTTALTITLRRKQDLLNATWKQLYASEKREKRAQLSYTTTRRAYDELRVWKPTESGEFTNVSRELVRNLSYTGCAAGKVAFAISSCAKAFGIEIRGRLMSARTVGRVIDEGGKYGELQIAREIMESEGFCESSDGTTHYGLTIEGRHVTLRVPSYAPDADDSDKSTWTTQTRFVEVVHALDHTAQHQFNGTVEMATQIADTYSRSPLAARERRTMDKNHYWRKKLAESKDHAADGKKAFRISAEHKKDIVIHDLGRVAMDEADVSTSHILTTMLSITDEDLAAEGKLTAAQLSSLSTEARSLLVEDVLERKIGEDRFDALTPAEQSNKCTHFFGGCCCHKDLNVVEYGYKSVQRTYSELDNVHVPPPVLLANKANAATITEGSKDSAAVQNAIDSSTSGGIKLLQLIGSLLRHKDGERGYQDKATIFIRQRKFELYGLDEPSKFPDVSNTRYGCYTYAAAEIICFHGIIQELVTEVINAKTKSGQENHVEKNVLKGLNCAVTMTELVALALYGVSVS
;
A
#
# COMPACT_ATOMS: atom_id res chain seq x y z
N MET A 1 -23.33 -19.47 -10.84
CA MET A 1 -24.38 -19.19 -11.87
C MET A 1 -24.90 -20.43 -12.59
N ASN A 2 -24.07 -21.37 -13.05
CA ASN A 2 -24.55 -22.59 -13.74
C ASN A 2 -25.54 -23.42 -12.92
N THR A 3 -25.28 -23.60 -11.62
CA THR A 3 -26.20 -24.26 -10.68
C THR A 3 -27.54 -23.52 -10.59
N THR A 4 -27.51 -22.18 -10.55
CA THR A 4 -28.71 -21.33 -10.51
C THR A 4 -29.55 -21.45 -11.79
N LEU A 5 -28.92 -21.46 -12.97
CA LEU A 5 -29.60 -21.68 -14.26
C LEU A 5 -30.25 -23.07 -14.32
N SER A 6 -29.54 -24.10 -13.84
CA SER A 6 -30.05 -25.47 -13.75
C SER A 6 -31.30 -25.55 -12.84
N LEU A 7 -31.26 -24.93 -11.67
CA LEU A 7 -32.40 -24.88 -10.74
C LEU A 7 -33.60 -24.13 -11.33
N LYS A 8 -33.38 -23.00 -12.00
CA LYS A 8 -34.46 -22.24 -12.65
C LYS A 8 -35.11 -23.01 -13.80
N ARG A 9 -34.32 -23.72 -14.62
CA ARG A 9 -34.82 -24.61 -15.67
C ARG A 9 -35.64 -25.78 -15.12
N LYS A 10 -35.21 -26.37 -13.99
CA LYS A 10 -35.98 -27.42 -13.29
C LYS A 10 -37.31 -26.88 -12.78
N ALA A 11 -37.33 -25.67 -12.21
CA ALA A 11 -38.56 -25.03 -11.75
C ALA A 11 -39.54 -24.76 -12.90
N GLU A 12 -39.07 -24.21 -14.03
CA GLU A 12 -39.88 -24.02 -15.24
C GLU A 12 -40.51 -25.33 -15.73
N THR A 13 -39.70 -26.40 -15.80
CA THR A 13 -40.17 -27.73 -16.22
C THR A 13 -41.24 -28.27 -15.26
N SER A 14 -41.00 -28.19 -13.95
CA SER A 14 -41.93 -28.64 -12.92
C SER A 14 -43.28 -27.90 -12.98
N TYR A 15 -43.28 -26.58 -13.13
CA TYR A 15 -44.53 -25.81 -13.25
C TYR A 15 -45.29 -26.10 -14.55
N SER A 16 -44.58 -26.35 -15.66
CA SER A 16 -45.21 -26.76 -16.93
C SER A 16 -45.89 -28.14 -16.82
N GLU A 17 -45.28 -29.08 -16.10
CA GLU A 17 -45.88 -30.37 -15.79
C GLU A 17 -47.13 -30.22 -14.90
N GLU A 18 -47.06 -29.40 -13.84
CA GLU A 18 -48.18 -29.13 -12.94
C GLU A 18 -49.37 -28.52 -13.71
N ARG A 19 -49.10 -27.54 -14.59
CA ARG A 19 -50.10 -26.95 -15.50
C ARG A 19 -50.76 -28.01 -16.38
N THR A 20 -49.96 -28.91 -16.95
CA THR A 20 -50.45 -29.99 -17.81
C THR A 20 -51.36 -30.96 -17.03
N ARG A 21 -50.99 -31.31 -15.79
CA ARG A 21 -51.80 -32.15 -14.89
C ARG A 21 -53.12 -31.46 -14.52
N ALA A 22 -53.08 -30.17 -14.18
CA ALA A 22 -54.27 -29.39 -13.85
C ALA A 22 -55.25 -29.29 -15.04
N ARG A 23 -54.75 -29.04 -16.26
CA ARG A 23 -55.58 -29.04 -17.49
C ARG A 23 -56.25 -30.39 -17.75
N LYS A 24 -55.52 -31.50 -17.58
CA LYS A 24 -56.09 -32.85 -17.70
C LYS A 24 -57.18 -33.11 -16.65
N ARG A 25 -56.98 -32.64 -15.41
CA ARG A 25 -57.97 -32.76 -14.32
C ARG A 25 -59.25 -31.96 -14.61
N ILE A 26 -59.13 -30.72 -15.09
CA ILE A 26 -60.27 -29.89 -15.50
C ILE A 26 -61.10 -30.61 -16.57
N ARG A 27 -60.48 -31.07 -17.66
CA ARG A 27 -61.17 -31.82 -18.73
C ARG A 27 -61.87 -33.08 -18.23
N ARG A 28 -61.35 -33.73 -17.20
CA ARG A 28 -62.03 -34.88 -16.56
C ARG A 28 -63.23 -34.42 -15.74
N LEU A 29 -63.07 -33.40 -14.91
CA LEU A 29 -64.14 -32.88 -14.05
C LEU A 29 -65.30 -32.27 -14.86
N GLU A 30 -65.02 -31.61 -15.98
CA GLU A 30 -66.02 -31.12 -16.92
C GLU A 30 -66.84 -32.27 -17.51
N ARG A 31 -66.17 -33.31 -18.06
CA ARG A 31 -66.87 -34.53 -18.53
C ARG A 31 -67.70 -35.18 -17.43
N ASP A 32 -67.13 -35.34 -16.24
CA ASP A 32 -67.81 -35.96 -15.10
C ASP A 32 -69.00 -35.13 -14.59
N ARG A 33 -68.98 -33.81 -14.78
CA ARG A 33 -70.09 -32.90 -14.48
C ARG A 33 -71.17 -33.04 -15.55
N ASP A 34 -70.79 -33.02 -16.82
CA ASP A 34 -71.73 -33.07 -17.94
C ASP A 34 -72.47 -34.42 -17.99
N THR A 35 -71.77 -35.55 -17.79
CA THR A 35 -72.40 -36.88 -17.60
C THR A 35 -73.37 -36.90 -16.42
N LYS A 36 -73.05 -36.17 -15.34
CA LYS A 36 -73.90 -36.12 -14.15
C LYS A 36 -75.12 -35.21 -14.33
N ALA A 37 -74.95 -34.10 -15.04
CA ALA A 37 -76.05 -33.23 -15.45
C ALA A 37 -76.99 -33.96 -16.42
N GLN A 38 -76.47 -34.73 -17.37
CA GLN A 38 -77.25 -35.56 -18.28
C GLN A 38 -78.02 -36.66 -17.54
N THR A 39 -77.42 -37.34 -16.56
CA THR A 39 -78.15 -38.32 -15.74
C THR A 39 -79.20 -37.66 -14.84
N ASN A 40 -78.95 -36.47 -14.29
CA ASN A 40 -79.97 -35.69 -13.57
C ASN A 40 -81.12 -35.27 -14.51
N ALA A 41 -80.82 -34.83 -15.73
CA ALA A 41 -81.82 -34.44 -16.73
C ALA A 41 -82.64 -35.65 -17.22
N ALA A 42 -82.00 -36.81 -17.44
CA ALA A 42 -82.70 -38.05 -17.79
C ALA A 42 -83.59 -38.55 -16.65
N ALA A 43 -83.14 -38.44 -15.40
CA ALA A 43 -83.97 -38.75 -14.22
C ALA A 43 -85.14 -37.78 -14.05
N ALA A 44 -85.00 -36.51 -14.48
CA ALA A 44 -86.08 -35.53 -14.49
C ALA A 44 -87.06 -35.72 -15.65
N ALA A 45 -86.58 -36.13 -16.83
CA ALA A 45 -87.40 -36.35 -18.04
C ALA A 45 -88.22 -37.65 -17.99
N LEU A 46 -87.86 -38.63 -17.15
CA LEU A 46 -88.63 -39.85 -16.90
C LEU A 46 -89.91 -39.63 -16.07
N PHE A 47 -90.33 -38.38 -15.85
CA PHE A 47 -91.56 -38.06 -15.12
C PHE A 47 -92.60 -37.33 -15.98
N PRO A 48 -93.71 -38.01 -16.34
CA PRO A 48 -94.89 -37.35 -16.88
C PRO A 48 -95.56 -36.48 -15.81
N SER A 49 -95.64 -35.19 -16.09
CA SER A 49 -96.54 -34.26 -15.44
C SER A 49 -97.97 -34.63 -15.81
N THR A 50 -98.68 -35.40 -14.97
CA THR A 50 -100.10 -35.27 -14.57
C THR A 50 -100.56 -36.57 -13.89
N LEU A 51 -100.74 -36.52 -12.57
CA LEU A 51 -101.70 -37.36 -11.84
C LEU A 51 -102.37 -36.45 -10.81
N GLN A 52 -103.62 -36.09 -11.04
CA GLN A 52 -104.52 -35.63 -9.98
C GLN A 52 -105.38 -36.82 -9.57
N GLN A 53 -104.99 -37.49 -8.49
CA GLN A 53 -105.83 -37.71 -7.30
C GLN A 53 -105.22 -38.74 -6.34
N PRO A 54 -105.60 -38.69 -5.04
CA PRO A 54 -104.70 -39.03 -3.95
C PRO A 54 -104.88 -40.47 -3.47
N MET A 55 -103.77 -41.12 -3.13
CA MET A 55 -103.75 -42.17 -2.13
C MET A 55 -102.42 -42.18 -1.37
N HIS A 56 -102.56 -42.52 -0.10
CA HIS A 56 -101.60 -42.42 0.98
C HIS A 56 -100.31 -43.25 0.80
N ALA A 57 -99.27 -42.73 1.47
CA ALA A 57 -98.11 -43.42 2.03
C ALA A 57 -97.05 -44.01 1.08
N SER A 58 -95.86 -43.39 1.17
CA SER A 58 -94.50 -43.93 1.06
C SER A 58 -93.64 -43.28 -0.03
N THR A 59 -92.68 -42.44 0.37
CA THR A 59 -91.26 -42.52 -0.09
C THR A 59 -90.38 -41.44 0.56
N PRO A 60 -89.72 -41.73 1.70
CA PRO A 60 -88.60 -40.93 2.23
C PRO A 60 -87.32 -41.06 1.38
N THR A 61 -87.26 -42.05 0.50
CA THR A 61 -86.08 -42.41 -0.31
C THR A 61 -85.89 -41.53 -1.56
N ARG A 62 -86.93 -40.81 -1.98
CA ARG A 62 -86.95 -40.10 -3.28
C ARG A 62 -86.35 -38.70 -3.19
N THR A 63 -86.64 -37.98 -2.10
CA THR A 63 -86.07 -36.66 -1.79
C THR A 63 -84.60 -36.74 -1.37
N THR A 64 -84.17 -37.85 -0.78
CA THR A 64 -82.78 -38.06 -0.35
C THR A 64 -81.85 -38.28 -1.54
N HIS A 65 -82.29 -38.98 -2.58
CA HIS A 65 -81.46 -39.23 -3.78
C HIS A 65 -81.22 -37.94 -4.58
N THR A 66 -82.23 -37.11 -4.82
CA THR A 66 -82.06 -35.81 -5.52
C THR A 66 -81.17 -34.84 -4.73
N THR A 67 -81.32 -34.77 -3.41
CA THR A 67 -80.47 -33.93 -2.56
C THR A 67 -79.01 -34.40 -2.55
N ALA A 68 -78.78 -35.72 -2.51
CA ALA A 68 -77.43 -36.29 -2.61
C ALA A 68 -76.74 -35.97 -3.95
N LEU A 69 -77.50 -35.99 -5.06
CA LEU A 69 -77.01 -35.62 -6.39
C LEU A 69 -76.64 -34.12 -6.47
N THR A 70 -77.45 -33.24 -5.90
CA THR A 70 -77.20 -31.78 -5.87
C THR A 70 -75.98 -31.44 -5.01
N ILE A 71 -75.83 -32.07 -3.84
CA ILE A 71 -74.63 -31.93 -3.00
C ILE A 71 -73.39 -32.40 -3.75
N THR A 72 -73.48 -33.52 -4.46
CA THR A 72 -72.38 -34.05 -5.28
C THR A 72 -72.01 -33.09 -6.42
N LEU A 73 -73.00 -32.53 -7.11
CA LEU A 73 -72.79 -31.55 -8.18
C LEU A 73 -72.09 -30.29 -7.64
N ARG A 74 -72.55 -29.76 -6.50
CA ARG A 74 -71.94 -28.60 -5.84
C ARG A 74 -70.49 -28.87 -5.44
N ARG A 75 -70.21 -30.03 -4.83
CA ARG A 75 -68.83 -30.47 -4.52
C ARG A 75 -67.95 -30.55 -5.77
N LYS A 76 -68.48 -31.06 -6.88
CA LYS A 76 -67.75 -31.09 -8.17
C LYS A 76 -67.49 -29.69 -8.71
N GLN A 77 -68.45 -28.76 -8.59
CA GLN A 77 -68.29 -27.38 -9.01
C GLN A 77 -67.25 -26.63 -8.15
N ASP A 78 -67.27 -26.82 -6.83
CA ASP A 78 -66.28 -26.25 -5.91
C ASP A 78 -64.88 -26.80 -6.22
N LEU A 79 -64.78 -28.10 -6.49
CA LEU A 79 -63.53 -28.74 -6.90
C LEU A 79 -63.02 -28.23 -8.25
N LEU A 80 -63.92 -28.00 -9.21
CA LEU A 80 -63.58 -27.42 -10.51
C LEU A 80 -63.04 -25.99 -10.33
N ASN A 81 -63.72 -25.15 -9.54
CA ASN A 81 -63.30 -23.80 -9.22
C ASN A 81 -61.93 -23.76 -8.50
N ALA A 82 -61.72 -24.66 -7.53
CA ALA A 82 -60.43 -24.80 -6.86
C ALA A 82 -59.31 -25.22 -7.82
N THR A 83 -59.61 -26.13 -8.75
CA THR A 83 -58.65 -26.58 -9.77
C THR A 83 -58.32 -25.47 -10.78
N TRP A 84 -59.30 -24.64 -11.16
CA TRP A 84 -59.06 -23.45 -11.99
C TRP A 84 -58.16 -22.43 -11.29
N LYS A 85 -58.37 -22.17 -9.99
CA LYS A 85 -57.47 -21.32 -9.20
C LYS A 85 -56.05 -21.87 -9.15
N GLN A 86 -55.89 -23.18 -8.98
CA GLN A 86 -54.59 -23.85 -9.03
C GLN A 86 -53.94 -23.71 -10.41
N LEU A 87 -54.69 -23.93 -11.49
CA LEU A 87 -54.18 -23.76 -12.86
C LEU A 87 -53.68 -22.33 -13.09
N TYR A 88 -54.47 -21.32 -12.72
CA TYR A 88 -54.07 -19.92 -12.85
C TYR A 88 -52.81 -19.59 -12.03
N ALA A 89 -52.72 -20.11 -10.81
CA ALA A 89 -51.54 -19.94 -9.96
C ALA A 89 -50.29 -20.59 -10.59
N SER A 90 -50.39 -21.82 -11.10
CA SER A 90 -49.29 -22.50 -11.79
C SER A 90 -48.89 -21.78 -13.08
N GLU A 91 -49.84 -21.28 -13.87
CA GLU A 91 -49.55 -20.47 -15.07
C GLU A 91 -48.81 -19.16 -14.73
N LYS A 92 -49.19 -18.49 -13.64
CA LYS A 92 -48.48 -17.29 -13.16
C LYS A 92 -47.08 -17.61 -12.61
N ARG A 93 -46.88 -18.78 -11.98
CA ARG A 93 -45.56 -19.24 -11.51
C ARG A 93 -44.64 -19.60 -12.66
N GLU A 94 -45.15 -20.32 -13.66
CA GLU A 94 -44.42 -20.67 -14.88
C GLU A 94 -43.95 -19.41 -15.62
N LYS A 95 -44.85 -18.43 -15.86
CA LYS A 95 -44.47 -17.16 -16.49
C LYS A 95 -43.36 -16.41 -15.75
N ARG A 96 -43.43 -16.37 -14.41
CA ARG A 96 -42.38 -15.76 -13.58
C ARG A 96 -41.07 -16.54 -13.64
N ALA A 97 -41.13 -17.87 -13.62
CA ALA A 97 -39.95 -18.72 -13.73
C ALA A 97 -39.26 -18.56 -15.09
N GLN A 98 -40.03 -18.52 -16.18
CA GLN A 98 -39.53 -18.29 -17.53
C GLN A 98 -38.87 -16.92 -17.68
N LEU A 99 -39.51 -15.84 -17.18
CA LEU A 99 -38.91 -14.51 -17.16
C LEU A 99 -37.59 -14.52 -16.38
N SER A 100 -37.60 -15.06 -15.16
CA SER A 100 -36.40 -15.18 -14.32
C SER A 100 -35.28 -15.98 -14.98
N TYR A 101 -35.61 -17.09 -15.65
CA TYR A 101 -34.67 -17.90 -16.41
C TYR A 101 -34.07 -17.11 -17.58
N THR A 102 -34.89 -16.47 -18.42
CA THR A 102 -34.42 -15.68 -19.57
C THR A 102 -33.54 -14.50 -19.14
N THR A 103 -33.90 -13.76 -18.09
CA THR A 103 -33.07 -12.67 -17.54
C THR A 103 -31.74 -13.21 -17.02
N THR A 104 -31.75 -14.30 -16.27
CA THR A 104 -30.52 -14.92 -15.73
C THR A 104 -29.64 -15.47 -16.84
N ARG A 105 -30.27 -16.04 -17.88
CA ARG A 105 -29.56 -16.59 -19.03
C ARG A 105 -28.89 -15.50 -19.84
N ARG A 106 -29.58 -14.38 -20.07
CA ARG A 106 -29.01 -13.19 -20.72
C ARG A 106 -27.80 -12.69 -19.92
N ALA A 107 -27.96 -12.46 -18.61
CA ALA A 107 -26.85 -12.02 -17.76
C ALA A 107 -25.67 -13.01 -17.77
N TYR A 108 -25.94 -14.31 -17.76
CA TYR A 108 -24.91 -15.33 -17.90
C TYR A 108 -24.21 -15.29 -19.26
N ASP A 109 -24.97 -15.15 -20.35
CA ASP A 109 -24.43 -15.10 -21.71
C ASP A 109 -23.60 -13.82 -21.95
N GLU A 110 -23.89 -12.74 -21.23
CA GLU A 110 -23.07 -11.51 -21.17
C GLU A 110 -21.79 -11.72 -20.35
N LEU A 111 -21.88 -12.32 -19.17
CA LEU A 111 -20.72 -12.53 -18.27
C LEU A 111 -19.76 -13.63 -18.72
N ARG A 112 -20.25 -14.63 -19.46
CA ARG A 112 -19.40 -15.75 -19.93
C ARG A 112 -18.42 -15.32 -21.02
N VAL A 113 -18.60 -14.14 -21.63
CA VAL A 113 -17.73 -13.67 -22.70
C VAL A 113 -17.05 -12.39 -22.25
N TRP A 114 -15.73 -12.41 -22.18
CA TRP A 114 -14.95 -11.20 -21.98
C TRP A 114 -14.27 -10.79 -23.28
N LYS A 115 -14.40 -9.51 -23.63
CA LYS A 115 -13.78 -8.91 -24.81
C LYS A 115 -12.69 -7.96 -24.35
N PRO A 116 -11.40 -8.33 -24.49
CA PRO A 116 -10.31 -7.44 -24.07
C PRO A 116 -10.20 -6.16 -24.92
N THR A 117 -10.80 -6.20 -26.11
CA THR A 117 -10.72 -5.13 -27.09
C THR A 117 -12.10 -4.69 -27.57
N GLU A 118 -12.23 -3.39 -27.82
CA GLU A 118 -13.38 -2.76 -28.46
C GLU A 118 -12.87 -1.89 -29.62
N SER A 119 -13.49 -2.02 -30.80
CA SER A 119 -13.09 -1.28 -32.01
C SER A 119 -11.59 -1.37 -32.36
N GLY A 120 -10.95 -2.51 -32.04
CA GLY A 120 -9.53 -2.75 -32.32
C GLY A 120 -8.56 -2.22 -31.24
N GLU A 121 -9.06 -1.54 -30.21
CA GLU A 121 -8.29 -1.00 -29.10
C GLU A 121 -8.51 -1.79 -27.81
N PHE A 122 -7.53 -1.81 -26.91
CA PHE A 122 -7.73 -2.44 -25.60
C PHE A 122 -8.57 -1.56 -24.69
N THR A 123 -9.59 -2.15 -24.08
CA THR A 123 -10.52 -1.44 -23.19
C THR A 123 -9.82 -0.95 -21.92
N ASN A 124 -10.38 0.07 -21.28
CA ASN A 124 -9.86 0.59 -20.00
C ASN A 124 -9.81 -0.50 -18.92
N VAL A 125 -10.85 -1.33 -18.84
CA VAL A 125 -10.92 -2.46 -17.89
C VAL A 125 -9.80 -3.48 -18.16
N SER A 126 -9.48 -3.76 -19.42
CA SER A 126 -8.37 -4.65 -19.77
C SER A 126 -7.01 -4.06 -19.40
N ARG A 127 -6.81 -2.76 -19.66
CA ARG A 127 -5.58 -2.05 -19.29
C ARG A 127 -5.38 -2.00 -17.78
N GLU A 128 -6.45 -1.73 -17.03
CA GLU A 128 -6.47 -1.75 -15.58
C GLU A 128 -6.13 -3.13 -15.02
N LEU A 129 -6.79 -4.18 -15.52
CA LEU A 129 -6.49 -5.56 -15.11
C LEU A 129 -5.01 -5.91 -15.31
N VAL A 130 -4.43 -5.50 -16.45
CA VAL A 130 -3.02 -5.73 -16.73
C VAL A 130 -2.11 -4.98 -15.75
N ARG A 131 -2.38 -3.70 -15.46
CA ARG A 131 -1.64 -2.96 -14.44
C ARG A 131 -1.72 -3.62 -13.07
N ASN A 132 -2.91 -4.06 -12.66
CA ASN A 132 -3.11 -4.73 -11.38
C ASN A 132 -2.33 -6.05 -11.31
N LEU A 133 -2.34 -6.85 -12.37
CA LEU A 133 -1.56 -8.09 -12.43
C LEU A 133 -0.06 -7.81 -12.33
N SER A 134 0.44 -6.82 -13.06
CA SER A 134 1.86 -6.44 -12.98
C SER A 134 2.24 -5.89 -11.60
N TYR A 135 1.37 -5.09 -10.98
CA TYR A 135 1.54 -4.62 -9.61
C TYR A 135 1.62 -5.78 -8.60
N THR A 136 0.86 -6.85 -8.81
CA THR A 136 0.94 -8.07 -7.98
C THR A 136 2.14 -8.98 -8.30
N GLY A 137 3.09 -8.52 -9.12
CA GLY A 137 4.32 -9.25 -9.45
C GLY A 137 4.20 -10.17 -10.68
N CYS A 138 3.12 -10.08 -11.47
CA CYS A 138 3.02 -10.85 -12.71
C CYS A 138 3.95 -10.26 -13.78
N ALA A 139 4.97 -11.02 -14.18
CA ALA A 139 5.87 -10.63 -15.25
C ALA A 139 5.10 -10.34 -16.55
N ALA A 140 5.49 -9.29 -17.28
CA ALA A 140 4.78 -8.82 -18.48
C ALA A 140 4.52 -9.92 -19.53
N GLY A 141 5.50 -10.83 -19.72
CA GLY A 141 5.37 -11.98 -20.63
C GLY A 141 4.44 -13.09 -20.14
N LYS A 142 3.99 -13.05 -18.89
CA LYS A 142 3.10 -14.04 -18.26
C LYS A 142 1.68 -13.53 -18.03
N VAL A 143 1.42 -12.23 -18.18
CA VAL A 143 0.10 -11.62 -17.99
C VAL A 143 -0.97 -12.29 -18.85
N ALA A 144 -0.74 -12.50 -20.15
CA ALA A 144 -1.70 -13.17 -21.03
C ALA A 144 -1.99 -14.62 -20.60
N PHE A 145 -0.97 -15.33 -20.11
CA PHE A 145 -1.12 -16.68 -19.58
C PHE A 145 -1.94 -16.70 -18.29
N ALA A 146 -1.69 -15.76 -17.37
CA ALA A 146 -2.44 -15.62 -16.13
C ALA A 146 -3.92 -15.35 -16.43
N ILE A 147 -4.21 -14.36 -17.28
CA ILE A 147 -5.57 -14.00 -17.70
C ILE A 147 -6.29 -15.20 -18.35
N SER A 148 -5.65 -15.89 -19.29
CA SER A 148 -6.27 -17.04 -19.96
C SER A 148 -6.50 -18.23 -19.01
N SER A 149 -5.58 -18.47 -18.08
CA SER A 149 -5.73 -19.51 -17.06
C SER A 149 -6.89 -19.22 -16.12
N CYS A 150 -7.01 -17.99 -15.62
CA CYS A 150 -8.14 -17.56 -14.78
C CYS A 150 -9.45 -17.64 -15.57
N ALA A 151 -9.52 -17.11 -16.79
CA ALA A 151 -10.71 -17.16 -17.62
C ALA A 151 -11.17 -18.62 -17.85
N LYS A 152 -10.23 -19.53 -18.17
CA LYS A 152 -10.51 -20.95 -18.32
C LYS A 152 -11.07 -21.57 -17.04
N ALA A 153 -10.47 -21.27 -15.88
CA ALA A 153 -10.94 -21.77 -14.59
C ALA A 153 -12.36 -21.31 -14.25
N PHE A 154 -12.73 -20.09 -14.63
CA PHE A 154 -14.06 -19.52 -14.42
C PHE A 154 -15.07 -19.80 -15.56
N GLY A 155 -14.67 -20.52 -16.61
CA GLY A 155 -15.51 -20.80 -17.77
C GLY A 155 -15.85 -19.56 -18.60
N ILE A 156 -14.98 -18.56 -18.60
CA ILE A 156 -15.07 -17.32 -19.37
C ILE A 156 -14.38 -17.52 -20.72
N GLU A 157 -15.12 -17.29 -21.80
CA GLU A 157 -14.63 -17.25 -23.17
C GLU A 157 -13.98 -15.88 -23.43
N ILE A 158 -12.70 -15.87 -23.81
CA ILE A 158 -12.01 -14.65 -24.23
C ILE A 158 -12.21 -14.47 -25.74
N ARG A 159 -12.84 -13.36 -26.15
CA ARG A 159 -13.01 -13.02 -27.57
C ARG A 159 -12.13 -11.84 -27.96
N GLY A 160 -11.13 -12.13 -28.78
CA GLY A 160 -10.17 -11.15 -29.26
C GLY A 160 -8.76 -11.47 -28.81
N ARG A 161 -7.84 -10.54 -29.04
CA ARG A 161 -6.43 -10.70 -28.68
C ARG A 161 -6.17 -10.30 -27.24
N LEU A 162 -5.21 -10.97 -26.60
CA LEU A 162 -4.64 -10.54 -25.32
C LEU A 162 -3.42 -9.63 -25.57
N MET A 163 -3.03 -8.87 -24.55
CA MET A 163 -1.86 -7.99 -24.63
C MET A 163 -0.57 -8.80 -24.70
N SER A 164 0.30 -8.43 -25.65
CA SER A 164 1.68 -8.91 -25.71
C SER A 164 2.52 -8.32 -24.57
N ALA A 165 3.68 -8.90 -24.26
CA ALA A 165 4.61 -8.33 -23.27
C ALA A 165 4.96 -6.85 -23.57
N ARG A 166 5.17 -6.51 -24.85
CA ARG A 166 5.41 -5.13 -25.29
C ARG A 166 4.22 -4.20 -25.02
N THR A 167 3.01 -4.69 -25.25
CA THR A 167 1.78 -3.94 -24.98
C THR A 167 1.57 -3.74 -23.47
N VAL A 168 1.85 -4.77 -22.67
CA VAL A 168 1.82 -4.68 -21.20
C VAL A 168 2.75 -3.57 -20.72
N GLY A 169 4.01 -3.54 -21.21
CA GLY A 169 4.95 -2.46 -20.88
C GLY A 169 4.37 -1.08 -21.17
N ARG A 170 3.84 -0.85 -22.37
CA ARG A 170 3.21 0.43 -22.75
C ARG A 170 2.03 0.82 -21.86
N VAL A 171 1.23 -0.15 -21.42
CA VAL A 171 0.07 0.08 -20.54
C VAL A 171 0.50 0.45 -19.12
N ILE A 172 1.65 -0.09 -18.67
CA ILE A 172 2.28 0.31 -17.40
C ILE A 172 2.84 1.72 -17.54
N ASP A 173 3.57 2.02 -18.61
CA ASP A 173 4.12 3.36 -18.89
C ASP A 173 3.03 4.42 -18.96
N GLU A 174 1.90 4.11 -19.63
CA GLU A 174 0.70 4.94 -19.66
C GLU A 174 0.15 5.19 -18.24
N GLY A 175 0.12 4.16 -17.39
CA GLY A 175 -0.25 4.30 -15.98
C GLY A 175 0.66 5.26 -15.21
N GLY A 176 1.97 5.19 -15.45
CA GLY A 176 2.94 6.13 -14.90
C GLY A 176 2.67 7.58 -15.33
N LYS A 177 2.34 7.79 -16.61
CA LYS A 177 1.95 9.12 -17.12
C LYS A 177 0.65 9.63 -16.50
N TYR A 178 -0.34 8.78 -16.26
CA TYR A 178 -1.52 9.19 -15.50
C TYR A 178 -1.18 9.58 -14.05
N GLY A 179 -0.22 8.89 -13.42
CA GLY A 179 0.32 9.27 -12.12
C GLY A 179 0.94 10.67 -12.11
N GLU A 180 1.77 10.99 -13.11
CA GLU A 180 2.36 12.34 -13.27
C GLU A 180 1.27 13.42 -13.42
N LEU A 181 0.24 13.16 -14.24
CA LEU A 181 -0.88 14.09 -14.41
C LEU A 181 -1.67 14.30 -13.11
N GLN A 182 -1.91 13.22 -12.37
CA GLN A 182 -2.62 13.27 -11.10
C GLN A 182 -1.81 14.10 -10.09
N ILE A 183 -0.52 13.83 -9.93
CA ILE A 183 0.35 14.55 -8.99
C ILE A 183 0.42 16.03 -9.36
N ALA A 184 0.57 16.37 -10.64
CA ALA A 184 0.57 17.77 -11.09
C ALA A 184 -0.71 18.50 -10.66
N ARG A 185 -1.87 17.90 -10.93
CA ARG A 185 -3.17 18.46 -10.56
C ARG A 185 -3.32 18.59 -9.04
N GLU A 186 -2.97 17.54 -8.29
CA GLU A 186 -3.03 17.54 -6.82
C GLU A 186 -2.13 18.62 -6.22
N ILE A 187 -0.89 18.80 -6.71
CA ILE A 187 0.02 19.87 -6.26
C ILE A 187 -0.59 21.25 -6.51
N MET A 188 -1.11 21.47 -7.72
CA MET A 188 -1.71 22.74 -8.12
C MET A 188 -2.97 23.12 -7.35
N GLU A 189 -3.73 22.13 -6.87
CA GLU A 189 -4.95 22.33 -6.08
C GLU A 189 -4.68 22.37 -4.57
N SER A 190 -3.59 21.73 -4.10
CA SER A 190 -3.18 21.74 -2.69
C SER A 190 -2.75 23.13 -2.23
N GLU A 191 -2.82 23.38 -0.92
CA GLU A 191 -2.20 24.56 -0.30
C GLU A 191 -0.67 24.44 -0.31
N GLY A 192 -0.17 23.23 -0.07
CA GLY A 192 1.21 22.84 -0.22
C GLY A 192 1.42 21.36 0.11
N PHE A 193 2.66 20.90 0.01
CA PHE A 193 3.03 19.51 0.21
C PHE A 193 4.39 19.35 0.89
N CYS A 194 4.64 18.15 1.43
CA CYS A 194 5.94 17.71 1.93
C CYS A 194 6.55 16.70 0.96
N GLU A 195 7.75 16.96 0.45
CA GLU A 195 8.52 15.98 -0.31
C GLU A 195 9.32 15.10 0.65
N SER A 196 9.39 13.81 0.37
CA SER A 196 10.25 12.87 1.07
C SER A 196 11.11 12.14 0.07
N SER A 197 12.42 12.11 0.30
CA SER A 197 13.36 11.36 -0.54
C SER A 197 14.25 10.48 0.32
N ASP A 198 14.42 9.23 -0.10
CA ASP A 198 15.37 8.30 0.51
C ASP A 198 16.25 7.67 -0.55
N GLY A 199 17.51 7.44 -0.20
CA GLY A 199 18.53 6.95 -1.11
C GLY A 199 19.20 5.70 -0.56
N THR A 200 19.33 4.66 -1.37
CA THR A 200 20.13 3.47 -1.03
C THR A 200 21.06 3.11 -2.17
N THR A 201 22.17 2.45 -1.85
CA THR A 201 23.08 1.91 -2.87
C THR A 201 22.76 0.44 -3.13
N HIS A 202 22.64 0.06 -4.40
CA HIS A 202 22.48 -1.30 -4.86
C HIS A 202 23.54 -1.60 -5.94
N TYR A 203 24.45 -2.54 -5.64
CA TYR A 203 25.59 -2.88 -6.51
C TYR A 203 26.42 -1.67 -6.97
N GLY A 204 26.65 -0.70 -6.07
CA GLY A 204 27.43 0.51 -6.35
C GLY A 204 26.66 1.60 -7.11
N LEU A 205 25.39 1.38 -7.45
CA LEU A 205 24.50 2.40 -8.02
C LEU A 205 23.62 2.98 -6.92
N THR A 206 23.61 4.31 -6.78
CA THR A 206 22.64 4.98 -5.91
C THR A 206 21.26 4.92 -6.56
N ILE A 207 20.26 4.59 -5.77
CA ILE A 207 18.85 4.57 -6.14
C ILE A 207 18.13 5.50 -5.17
N GLU A 208 17.47 6.50 -5.71
CA GLU A 208 16.68 7.47 -4.95
C GLU A 208 15.20 7.21 -5.19
N GLY A 209 14.43 7.06 -4.13
CA GLY A 209 12.96 7.02 -4.15
C GLY A 209 12.40 8.34 -3.64
N ARG A 210 11.38 8.86 -4.33
CA ARG A 210 10.73 10.14 -4.00
C ARG A 210 9.23 9.98 -3.82
N HIS A 211 8.71 10.65 -2.81
CA HIS A 211 7.29 10.70 -2.47
C HIS A 211 6.87 12.13 -2.17
N VAL A 212 5.61 12.44 -2.39
CA VAL A 212 4.98 13.69 -1.95
C VAL A 212 3.81 13.39 -1.05
N THR A 213 3.69 14.12 0.05
CA THR A 213 2.57 14.03 0.98
C THR A 213 1.79 15.32 0.97
N LEU A 214 0.51 15.24 0.63
CA LEU A 214 -0.38 16.38 0.42
C LEU A 214 -1.84 16.01 0.73
N ARG A 215 -2.67 17.02 0.93
CA ARG A 215 -4.12 16.81 1.05
C ARG A 215 -4.73 16.69 -0.34
N VAL A 216 -5.57 15.68 -0.54
CA VAL A 216 -6.21 15.35 -1.82
C VAL A 216 -7.63 14.84 -1.57
N PRO A 217 -8.53 14.92 -2.58
CA PRO A 217 -9.85 14.34 -2.47
C PRO A 217 -9.81 12.80 -2.44
N SER A 218 -10.93 12.16 -2.10
CA SER A 218 -11.02 10.70 -2.06
C SER A 218 -11.10 10.05 -3.43
N TYR A 219 -11.49 10.81 -4.47
CA TYR A 219 -11.80 10.32 -5.83
C TYR A 219 -12.83 9.18 -5.87
N ALA A 220 -13.62 8.99 -4.80
CA ALA A 220 -14.72 8.03 -4.85
C ALA A 220 -15.79 8.53 -5.83
N PRO A 221 -16.51 7.63 -6.56
CA PRO A 221 -17.44 8.03 -7.62
C PRO A 221 -18.54 9.03 -7.21
N ASP A 222 -18.87 9.09 -5.92
CA ASP A 222 -19.90 9.97 -5.34
C ASP A 222 -19.31 11.01 -4.38
N ALA A 223 -17.98 11.16 -4.32
CA ALA A 223 -17.35 12.17 -3.48
C ALA A 223 -17.42 13.55 -4.14
N ASP A 224 -17.76 14.57 -3.35
CA ASP A 224 -17.63 15.96 -3.77
C ASP A 224 -16.18 16.41 -3.60
N ASP A 225 -15.43 16.38 -4.70
CA ASP A 225 -14.03 16.80 -4.72
C ASP A 225 -13.86 18.33 -4.62
N SER A 226 -14.95 19.11 -4.67
CA SER A 226 -14.90 20.59 -4.60
C SER A 226 -14.71 21.12 -3.17
N ASP A 227 -15.15 20.38 -2.15
CA ASP A 227 -14.97 20.75 -0.76
C ASP A 227 -13.63 20.26 -0.21
N LYS A 228 -12.63 21.15 -0.22
CA LYS A 228 -11.28 20.90 0.32
C LYS A 228 -11.26 20.54 1.81
N SER A 229 -12.33 20.82 2.57
CA SER A 229 -12.40 20.43 3.98
C SER A 229 -12.44 18.91 4.16
N THR A 230 -13.00 18.19 3.17
CA THR A 230 -13.10 16.73 3.15
C THR A 230 -11.82 16.02 2.72
N TRP A 231 -10.85 16.77 2.21
CA TRP A 231 -9.62 16.20 1.67
C TRP A 231 -8.77 15.58 2.77
N THR A 232 -8.18 14.42 2.46
CA THR A 232 -7.35 13.65 3.40
C THR A 232 -5.89 13.70 3.00
N THR A 233 -5.00 13.57 3.98
CA THR A 233 -3.56 13.47 3.72
C THR A 233 -3.25 12.15 3.05
N GLN A 234 -2.61 12.20 1.89
CA GLN A 234 -2.18 11.03 1.14
C GLN A 234 -0.71 11.18 0.76
N THR A 235 0.01 10.06 0.76
CA THR A 235 1.38 9.98 0.24
C THR A 235 1.34 9.37 -1.15
N ARG A 236 1.84 10.11 -2.14
CA ARG A 236 1.99 9.65 -3.53
C ARG A 236 3.43 9.27 -3.76
N PHE A 237 3.62 8.09 -4.35
CA PHE A 237 4.89 7.74 -4.98
C PHE A 237 5.08 8.62 -6.21
N VAL A 238 6.24 9.25 -6.35
CA VAL A 238 6.57 10.05 -7.53
C VAL A 238 7.43 9.24 -8.47
N GLU A 239 8.60 8.80 -8.01
CA GLU A 239 9.55 8.07 -8.84
C GLU A 239 10.60 7.31 -8.03
N VAL A 240 11.28 6.40 -8.72
CA VAL A 240 12.54 5.78 -8.30
C VAL A 240 13.53 5.95 -9.43
N VAL A 241 14.66 6.60 -9.16
CA VAL A 241 15.66 6.97 -10.16
C VAL A 241 17.05 6.55 -9.72
N HIS A 242 17.90 6.25 -10.69
CA HIS A 242 19.32 6.02 -10.45
C HIS A 242 20.04 7.37 -10.36
N ALA A 243 20.95 7.49 -9.40
CA ALA A 243 21.87 8.62 -9.30
C ALA A 243 23.31 8.13 -9.41
N LEU A 244 24.14 8.87 -10.15
CA LEU A 244 25.56 8.55 -10.34
C LEU A 244 26.37 8.78 -9.05
N ASP A 245 25.95 9.74 -8.23
CA ASP A 245 26.47 9.97 -6.87
C ASP A 245 25.37 10.49 -5.94
N HIS A 246 25.70 10.72 -4.69
CA HIS A 246 24.80 11.19 -3.63
C HIS A 246 25.06 12.66 -3.26
N THR A 247 25.66 13.46 -4.15
CA THR A 247 25.95 14.86 -3.82
C THR A 247 24.66 15.67 -3.69
N ALA A 248 24.67 16.63 -2.77
CA ALA A 248 23.56 17.55 -2.56
C ALA A 248 23.09 18.26 -3.85
N GLN A 249 24.02 18.57 -4.75
CA GLN A 249 23.71 19.24 -6.02
C GLN A 249 22.99 18.31 -6.99
N HIS A 250 23.43 17.05 -7.12
CA HIS A 250 22.74 16.08 -7.99
C HIS A 250 21.34 15.75 -7.46
N GLN A 251 21.16 15.62 -6.15
CA GLN A 251 19.84 15.45 -5.53
C GLN A 251 18.90 16.62 -5.86
N PHE A 252 19.40 17.85 -5.75
CA PHE A 252 18.64 19.05 -6.10
C PHE A 252 18.30 19.08 -7.60
N ASN A 253 19.29 18.85 -8.48
CA ASN A 253 19.08 18.84 -9.93
C ASN A 253 18.04 17.77 -10.34
N GLY A 254 18.11 16.58 -9.77
CA GLY A 254 17.13 15.53 -10.00
C GLY A 254 15.71 15.95 -9.58
N THR A 255 15.59 16.76 -8.53
CA THR A 255 14.29 17.32 -8.10
C THR A 255 13.78 18.37 -9.10
N VAL A 256 14.66 19.23 -9.62
CA VAL A 256 14.32 20.22 -10.68
C VAL A 256 13.85 19.52 -11.96
N GLU A 257 14.56 18.48 -12.39
CA GLU A 257 14.21 17.68 -13.57
C GLU A 257 12.83 17.01 -13.40
N MET A 258 12.61 16.38 -12.25
CA MET A 258 11.32 15.76 -11.89
C MET A 258 10.18 16.78 -11.88
N ALA A 259 10.35 17.93 -11.23
CA ALA A 259 9.35 19.00 -11.20
C ALA A 259 9.01 19.51 -12.61
N THR A 260 10.03 19.67 -13.45
CA THR A 260 9.88 20.06 -14.86
C THR A 260 9.12 19.00 -15.65
N GLN A 261 9.46 17.72 -15.48
CA GLN A 261 8.77 16.62 -16.15
C GLN A 261 7.28 16.54 -15.77
N ILE A 262 6.94 16.72 -14.49
CA ILE A 262 5.56 16.74 -14.01
C ILE A 262 4.79 17.91 -14.65
N ALA A 263 5.37 19.11 -14.62
CA ALA A 263 4.79 20.32 -15.19
C ALA A 263 4.58 20.20 -16.71
N ASP A 264 5.59 19.73 -17.45
CA ASP A 264 5.54 19.56 -18.90
C ASP A 264 4.55 18.47 -19.34
N THR A 265 4.48 17.38 -18.59
CA THR A 265 3.54 16.30 -18.88
C THR A 265 2.10 16.76 -18.67
N TYR A 266 1.83 17.48 -17.58
CA TYR A 266 0.52 18.06 -17.36
C TYR A 266 0.16 19.11 -18.40
N SER A 267 1.01 20.11 -18.63
CA SER A 267 0.72 21.24 -19.51
C SER A 267 0.49 20.84 -20.97
N ARG A 268 1.09 19.74 -21.44
CA ARG A 268 0.89 19.19 -22.79
C ARG A 268 -0.23 18.17 -22.90
N SER A 269 -0.94 17.89 -21.81
CA SER A 269 -1.96 16.85 -21.78
C SER A 269 -3.32 17.34 -22.30
N PRO A 270 -4.17 16.43 -22.81
CA PRO A 270 -5.57 16.75 -23.08
C PRO A 270 -6.35 17.19 -21.83
N LEU A 271 -5.90 16.80 -20.64
CA LEU A 271 -6.49 17.22 -19.36
C LEU A 271 -6.31 18.73 -19.15
N ALA A 272 -5.08 19.22 -19.29
CA ALA A 272 -4.75 20.65 -19.23
C ALA A 272 -5.55 21.45 -20.26
N ALA A 273 -5.67 20.96 -21.49
CA ALA A 273 -6.48 21.60 -22.53
C ALA A 273 -7.97 21.69 -22.16
N ARG A 274 -8.53 20.62 -21.58
CA ARG A 274 -9.92 20.59 -21.11
C ARG A 274 -10.16 21.52 -19.93
N GLU A 275 -9.22 21.57 -18.99
CA GLU A 275 -9.27 22.43 -17.81
C GLU A 275 -8.86 23.88 -18.11
N ARG A 276 -8.35 24.15 -19.32
CA ARG A 276 -7.80 25.44 -19.76
C ARG A 276 -6.77 25.99 -18.78
N ARG A 277 -5.90 25.09 -18.30
CA ARG A 277 -4.89 25.39 -17.29
C ARG A 277 -3.57 24.72 -17.64
N THR A 278 -2.47 25.36 -17.31
CA THR A 278 -1.11 24.80 -17.39
C THR A 278 -0.48 24.81 -16.00
N MET A 279 0.55 23.97 -15.83
CA MET A 279 1.40 23.98 -14.65
C MET A 279 2.75 24.57 -15.04
N ASP A 280 3.05 25.75 -14.52
CA ASP A 280 4.42 26.27 -14.50
C ASP A 280 5.33 25.40 -13.61
N LYS A 281 6.57 25.17 -14.03
CA LYS A 281 7.55 24.32 -13.31
C LYS A 281 7.82 24.82 -11.89
N ASN A 282 7.76 26.13 -11.66
CA ASN A 282 8.00 26.69 -10.33
C ASN A 282 6.80 26.52 -9.39
N HIS A 283 5.61 26.08 -9.87
CA HIS A 283 4.51 25.71 -8.96
C HIS A 283 4.91 24.62 -7.97
N TYR A 284 5.77 23.69 -8.39
CA TYR A 284 6.28 22.65 -7.51
C TYR A 284 6.96 23.28 -6.28
N TRP A 285 7.87 24.23 -6.49
CA TRP A 285 8.62 24.90 -5.43
C TRP A 285 7.76 25.85 -4.59
N ARG A 286 6.85 26.60 -5.23
CA ARG A 286 5.88 27.46 -4.51
C ARG A 286 5.08 26.65 -3.50
N LYS A 287 4.63 25.45 -3.89
CA LYS A 287 3.80 24.55 -3.08
C LYS A 287 4.61 23.64 -2.14
N LYS A 288 5.92 23.50 -2.33
CA LYS A 288 6.79 22.68 -1.47
C LYS A 288 7.01 23.36 -0.12
N LEU A 289 6.35 22.87 0.93
CA LEU A 289 6.42 23.43 2.29
C LEU A 289 7.45 22.72 3.17
N ALA A 290 7.79 21.47 2.85
CA ALA A 290 8.71 20.70 3.66
C ALA A 290 9.47 19.65 2.83
N GLU A 291 10.63 19.27 3.35
CA GLU A 291 11.44 18.17 2.87
C GLU A 291 11.83 17.22 4.01
N SER A 292 11.65 15.93 3.77
CA SER A 292 12.18 14.85 4.59
C SER A 292 13.33 14.18 3.85
N LYS A 293 14.55 14.36 4.35
CA LYS A 293 15.78 13.74 3.85
C LYS A 293 16.62 13.25 5.03
N ASP A 294 17.65 12.46 4.76
CA ASP A 294 18.62 12.10 5.80
C ASP A 294 19.29 13.34 6.43
N HIS A 295 19.62 13.27 7.72
CA HIS A 295 20.33 14.30 8.48
C HIS A 295 21.82 14.41 8.13
N ALA A 296 22.30 13.54 7.24
CA ALA A 296 23.65 13.58 6.71
C ALA A 296 23.96 14.97 6.12
N ALA A 297 25.26 15.29 6.07
CA ALA A 297 25.72 16.64 5.73
C ALA A 297 25.31 17.06 4.30
N ASP A 298 25.27 16.11 3.39
CA ASP A 298 24.73 16.22 2.04
C ASP A 298 23.22 16.48 2.05
N GLY A 299 22.42 15.73 2.81
CA GLY A 299 20.97 15.96 2.94
C GLY A 299 20.63 17.36 3.47
N LYS A 300 21.34 17.82 4.52
CA LYS A 300 21.21 19.21 5.02
C LYS A 300 21.64 20.25 3.99
N LYS A 301 22.69 19.95 3.21
CA LYS A 301 23.15 20.85 2.14
C LYS A 301 22.13 20.91 1.00
N ALA A 302 21.53 19.80 0.62
CA ALA A 302 20.49 19.72 -0.41
C ALA A 302 19.26 20.55 0.00
N PHE A 303 18.84 20.42 1.26
CA PHE A 303 17.75 21.23 1.82
C PHE A 303 18.05 22.73 1.74
N ARG A 304 19.27 23.17 2.09
CA ARG A 304 19.66 24.59 1.97
C ARG A 304 19.59 25.09 0.54
N ILE A 305 20.16 24.34 -0.41
CA ILE A 305 20.11 24.67 -1.84
C ILE A 305 18.65 24.80 -2.30
N SER A 306 17.78 23.89 -1.86
CA SER A 306 16.36 23.97 -2.20
C SER A 306 15.64 25.16 -1.55
N ALA A 307 15.98 25.52 -0.31
CA ALA A 307 15.40 26.68 0.36
C ALA A 307 15.84 27.99 -0.33
N GLU A 308 17.11 28.08 -0.73
CA GLU A 308 17.63 29.20 -1.52
C GLU A 308 16.91 29.30 -2.87
N HIS A 309 16.73 28.18 -3.58
CA HIS A 309 15.99 28.18 -4.85
C HIS A 309 14.51 28.56 -4.69
N LYS A 310 13.85 28.13 -3.61
CA LYS A 310 12.48 28.57 -3.31
C LYS A 310 12.42 30.07 -3.02
N LYS A 311 13.38 30.61 -2.27
CA LYS A 311 13.46 32.05 -1.99
C LYS A 311 13.63 32.85 -3.27
N ASP A 312 14.50 32.39 -4.15
CA ASP A 312 14.74 32.99 -5.48
C ASP A 312 13.44 33.07 -6.30
N ILE A 313 12.67 31.98 -6.37
CA ILE A 313 11.35 31.97 -7.04
C ILE A 313 10.38 32.97 -6.40
N VAL A 314 10.34 33.07 -5.07
CA VAL A 314 9.48 34.03 -4.36
C VAL A 314 9.85 35.47 -4.72
N ILE A 315 11.15 35.77 -4.84
CA ILE A 315 11.66 37.08 -5.24
C ILE A 315 11.17 37.41 -6.66
N HIS A 316 11.38 36.51 -7.63
CA HIS A 316 10.89 36.72 -9.00
C HIS A 316 9.37 36.94 -9.05
N ASP A 317 8.60 36.12 -8.32
CA ASP A 317 7.14 36.27 -8.26
C ASP A 317 6.71 37.64 -7.72
N LEU A 318 7.38 38.15 -6.67
CA LEU A 318 7.12 39.48 -6.13
C LEU A 318 7.42 40.57 -7.15
N GLY A 319 8.52 40.46 -7.88
CA GLY A 319 8.89 41.41 -8.92
C GLY A 319 7.87 41.46 -10.04
N ARG A 320 7.48 40.29 -10.56
CA ARG A 320 6.44 40.18 -11.60
C ARG A 320 5.11 40.80 -11.17
N VAL A 321 4.61 40.41 -10.00
CA VAL A 321 3.35 40.95 -9.47
C VAL A 321 3.43 42.46 -9.29
N ALA A 322 4.55 42.98 -8.78
CA ALA A 322 4.73 44.40 -8.54
C ALA A 322 4.76 45.23 -9.85
N MET A 323 5.23 44.64 -10.95
CA MET A 323 5.17 45.23 -12.28
C MET A 323 3.77 45.16 -12.89
N ASP A 324 3.12 43.99 -12.80
CA ASP A 324 1.79 43.74 -13.40
C ASP A 324 0.67 44.55 -12.73
N GLU A 325 0.71 44.66 -11.40
CA GLU A 325 -0.33 45.34 -10.60
C GLU A 325 -0.09 46.84 -10.47
N ALA A 326 0.93 47.39 -11.15
CA ALA A 326 1.35 48.80 -11.06
C ALA A 326 1.64 49.28 -9.62
N ASP A 327 2.05 48.36 -8.74
CA ASP A 327 2.54 48.68 -7.40
C ASP A 327 3.85 49.49 -7.48
N VAL A 328 4.61 49.30 -8.57
CA VAL A 328 5.84 50.06 -8.88
C VAL A 328 5.56 51.08 -9.98
N SER A 329 6.06 52.31 -9.81
CA SER A 329 5.94 53.36 -10.84
C SER A 329 6.70 52.98 -12.12
N THR A 330 6.17 53.37 -13.29
CA THR A 330 6.84 53.18 -14.58
C THR A 330 8.25 53.77 -14.60
N SER A 331 8.46 54.91 -13.92
CA SER A 331 9.78 55.53 -13.79
C SER A 331 10.77 54.62 -13.08
N HIS A 332 10.35 53.96 -11.99
CA HIS A 332 11.22 53.02 -11.28
C HIS A 332 11.54 51.79 -12.14
N ILE A 333 10.56 51.20 -12.84
CA ILE A 333 10.80 50.08 -13.77
C ILE A 333 11.84 50.48 -14.84
N LEU A 334 11.68 51.66 -15.45
CA LEU A 334 12.62 52.17 -16.45
C LEU A 334 14.02 52.41 -15.86
N THR A 335 14.12 53.02 -14.68
CA THR A 335 15.40 53.24 -14.01
C THR A 335 16.09 51.91 -13.67
N THR A 336 15.36 50.93 -13.15
CA THR A 336 15.90 49.60 -12.83
C THR A 336 16.36 48.89 -14.10
N MET A 337 15.57 48.92 -15.18
CA MET A 337 15.96 48.35 -16.47
C MET A 337 17.23 48.98 -17.03
N LEU A 338 17.38 50.32 -16.95
CA LEU A 338 18.59 51.02 -17.39
C LEU A 338 19.82 50.72 -16.52
N SER A 339 19.62 50.20 -15.31
CA SER A 339 20.71 49.82 -14.40
C SER A 339 21.22 48.39 -14.62
N ILE A 340 20.59 47.60 -15.49
CA ILE A 340 20.98 46.21 -15.77
C ILE A 340 22.27 46.20 -16.58
N THR A 341 23.31 45.54 -16.06
CA THR A 341 24.61 45.42 -16.71
C THR A 341 24.81 44.06 -17.37
N ASP A 342 25.83 43.92 -18.21
CA ASP A 342 26.21 42.62 -18.77
C ASP A 342 26.66 41.63 -17.67
N GLU A 343 27.23 42.12 -16.57
CA GLU A 343 27.56 41.29 -15.41
C GLU A 343 26.30 40.73 -14.73
N ASP A 344 25.25 41.55 -14.59
CA ASP A 344 23.96 41.09 -14.04
C ASP A 344 23.37 39.96 -14.92
N LEU A 345 23.37 40.18 -16.24
CA LEU A 345 22.87 39.19 -17.20
C LEU A 345 23.71 37.89 -17.19
N ALA A 346 25.04 38.02 -17.13
CA ALA A 346 25.94 36.88 -17.05
C ALA A 346 25.71 36.05 -15.78
N ALA A 347 25.49 36.72 -14.63
CA ALA A 347 25.21 36.07 -13.36
C ALA A 347 23.87 35.32 -13.38
N GLU A 348 22.80 35.97 -13.84
CA GLU A 348 21.45 35.40 -13.92
C GLU A 348 21.40 34.17 -14.83
N GLY A 349 21.93 34.32 -16.05
CA GLY A 349 21.95 33.24 -17.03
C GLY A 349 22.97 32.14 -16.71
N LYS A 350 23.84 32.34 -15.70
CA LYS A 350 25.01 31.51 -15.42
C LYS A 350 25.89 31.32 -16.66
N LEU A 351 26.08 32.41 -17.41
CA LEU A 351 26.77 32.44 -18.70
C LEU A 351 28.15 33.07 -18.57
N THR A 352 29.09 32.58 -19.37
CA THR A 352 30.34 33.30 -19.64
C THR A 352 30.07 34.50 -20.55
N ALA A 353 30.98 35.49 -20.57
CA ALA A 353 30.86 36.65 -21.46
C ALA A 353 30.74 36.27 -22.96
N ALA A 354 31.39 35.18 -23.38
CA ALA A 354 31.29 34.66 -24.75
C ALA A 354 29.91 34.05 -25.04
N GLN A 355 29.28 33.39 -24.05
CA GLN A 355 27.93 32.86 -24.20
C GLN A 355 26.88 33.98 -24.19
N LEU A 356 27.05 34.99 -23.33
CA LEU A 356 26.15 36.14 -23.27
C LEU A 356 26.12 36.93 -24.59
N SER A 357 27.30 37.15 -25.19
CA SER A 357 27.43 37.87 -26.46
C SER A 357 26.94 37.07 -27.68
N SER A 358 26.76 35.76 -27.55
CA SER A 358 26.22 34.89 -28.61
C SER A 358 24.73 34.59 -28.48
N LEU A 359 24.05 35.15 -27.46
CA LEU A 359 22.59 35.04 -27.35
C LEU A 359 21.89 35.78 -28.52
N SER A 360 20.75 35.23 -28.95
CA SER A 360 19.85 35.98 -29.84
C SER A 360 19.25 37.17 -29.11
N THR A 361 18.74 38.15 -29.86
CA THR A 361 18.07 39.32 -29.29
C THR A 361 16.89 38.92 -28.42
N GLU A 362 16.13 37.90 -28.81
CA GLU A 362 14.98 37.37 -28.06
C GLU A 362 15.44 36.73 -26.75
N ALA A 363 16.44 35.84 -26.80
CA ALA A 363 16.98 35.18 -25.60
C ALA A 363 17.57 36.19 -24.62
N ARG A 364 18.25 37.23 -25.12
CA ARG A 364 18.78 38.30 -24.28
C ARG A 364 17.65 39.17 -23.68
N SER A 365 16.56 39.39 -24.41
CA SER A 365 15.41 40.16 -23.89
C SER A 365 14.71 39.43 -22.75
N LEU A 366 14.50 38.11 -22.87
CA LEU A 366 13.95 37.29 -21.78
C LEU A 366 14.85 37.32 -20.55
N LEU A 367 16.17 37.29 -20.75
CA LEU A 367 17.12 37.37 -19.63
C LEU A 367 17.11 38.74 -18.95
N VAL A 368 16.93 39.82 -19.70
CA VAL A 368 16.74 41.17 -19.14
C VAL A 368 15.45 41.23 -18.32
N GLU A 369 14.37 40.61 -18.79
CA GLU A 369 13.10 40.51 -18.07
C GLU A 369 13.27 39.74 -16.75
N ASP A 370 13.96 38.59 -16.75
CA ASP A 370 14.27 37.83 -15.53
C ASP A 370 15.08 38.66 -14.53
N VAL A 371 16.15 39.35 -14.96
CA VAL A 371 16.94 40.22 -14.08
C VAL A 371 16.10 41.37 -13.53
N LEU A 372 15.24 41.97 -14.35
CA LEU A 372 14.36 43.05 -13.94
C LEU A 372 13.35 42.59 -12.88
N GLU A 373 12.71 41.43 -13.10
CA GLU A 373 11.84 40.77 -12.12
C GLU A 373 12.60 40.53 -10.81
N ARG A 374 13.81 39.98 -10.87
CA ARG A 374 14.59 39.70 -9.66
C ARG A 374 14.91 40.97 -8.88
N LYS A 375 15.45 42.01 -9.52
CA LYS A 375 15.83 43.26 -8.85
C LYS A 375 14.64 43.95 -8.19
N ILE A 376 13.51 44.09 -8.90
CA ILE A 376 12.29 44.67 -8.32
C ILE A 376 11.74 43.78 -7.21
N GLY A 377 11.82 42.46 -7.40
CA GLY A 377 11.45 41.47 -6.40
C GLY A 377 12.24 41.57 -5.11
N GLU A 378 13.55 41.84 -5.19
CA GLU A 378 14.44 42.02 -4.03
C GLU A 378 14.01 43.25 -3.22
N ASP A 379 13.81 44.39 -3.87
CA ASP A 379 13.32 45.61 -3.23
C ASP A 379 12.00 45.35 -2.49
N ARG A 380 11.09 44.59 -3.12
CA ARG A 380 9.80 44.23 -2.53
C ARG A 380 9.93 43.23 -1.40
N PHE A 381 10.81 42.25 -1.52
CA PHE A 381 11.05 41.26 -0.48
C PHE A 381 11.67 41.91 0.76
N ASP A 382 12.63 42.82 0.59
CA ASP A 382 13.30 43.53 1.66
C ASP A 382 12.37 44.52 2.38
N ALA A 383 11.36 45.05 1.68
CA ALA A 383 10.32 45.88 2.27
C ALA A 383 9.32 45.11 3.15
N LEU A 384 9.25 43.77 3.04
CA LEU A 384 8.39 42.94 3.88
C LEU A 384 8.91 42.86 5.31
N THR A 385 8.01 42.65 6.26
CA THR A 385 8.40 42.32 7.63
C THR A 385 9.10 40.96 7.70
N PRO A 386 9.96 40.72 8.72
CA PRO A 386 10.59 39.40 8.89
C PRO A 386 9.61 38.22 8.94
N ALA A 387 8.41 38.45 9.51
CA ALA A 387 7.36 37.43 9.58
C ALA A 387 6.77 37.10 8.20
N GLU A 388 6.55 38.12 7.35
CA GLU A 388 6.06 37.93 5.98
C GLU A 388 7.10 37.27 5.09
N GLN A 389 8.38 37.68 5.19
CA GLN A 389 9.48 37.01 4.50
C GLN A 389 9.55 35.54 4.90
N SER A 390 9.49 35.24 6.20
CA SER A 390 9.50 33.86 6.69
C SER A 390 8.29 33.07 6.20
N ASN A 391 7.10 33.68 6.17
CA ASN A 391 5.89 33.00 5.73
C ASN A 391 5.95 32.66 4.23
N LYS A 392 6.38 33.61 3.38
CA LYS A 392 6.53 33.38 1.93
C LYS A 392 7.61 32.33 1.62
N CYS A 393 8.70 32.32 2.39
CA CYS A 393 9.79 31.36 2.25
C CYS A 393 9.62 30.10 3.09
N THR A 394 8.41 29.82 3.60
CA THR A 394 8.16 28.65 4.46
C THR A 394 8.66 27.37 3.80
N HIS A 395 9.68 26.76 4.42
CA HIS A 395 10.27 25.51 3.99
C HIS A 395 10.88 24.80 5.22
N PHE A 396 10.28 23.69 5.64
CA PHE A 396 10.69 22.95 6.84
C PHE A 396 11.54 21.72 6.49
N PHE A 397 12.52 21.43 7.35
CA PHE A 397 13.29 20.19 7.28
C PHE A 397 12.76 19.19 8.31
N GLY A 398 12.10 18.13 7.85
CA GLY A 398 11.59 17.05 8.71
C GLY A 398 12.71 16.12 9.21
N GLY A 399 13.76 15.94 8.42
CA GLY A 399 14.84 14.99 8.69
C GLY A 399 14.39 13.52 8.64
N CYS A 400 15.34 12.59 8.77
CA CYS A 400 15.03 11.15 8.77
C CYS A 400 14.53 10.70 10.16
N CYS A 401 13.36 10.06 10.20
CA CYS A 401 12.79 9.47 11.43
C CYS A 401 13.17 8.00 11.62
N CYS A 402 13.35 7.20 10.56
CA CYS A 402 13.56 5.76 10.68
C CYS A 402 14.98 5.34 11.14
N HIS A 403 16.04 5.98 10.66
CA HIS A 403 17.41 5.60 11.06
C HIS A 403 17.85 6.21 12.40
N LYS A 404 17.06 7.13 12.98
CA LYS A 404 17.34 7.70 14.32
C LYS A 404 17.27 6.65 15.40
N ASP A 405 16.28 5.77 15.34
CA ASP A 405 16.11 4.71 16.32
C ASP A 405 17.33 3.76 16.36
N LEU A 406 17.91 3.45 15.20
CA LEU A 406 19.13 2.65 15.10
C LEU A 406 20.36 3.38 15.68
N ASN A 407 20.48 4.70 15.47
CA ASN A 407 21.55 5.52 16.05
C ASN A 407 21.43 5.67 17.58
N VAL A 408 20.22 5.56 18.15
CA VAL A 408 20.04 5.63 19.61
C VAL A 408 20.82 4.52 20.31
N VAL A 409 20.87 3.32 19.74
CA VAL A 409 21.64 2.21 20.32
C VAL A 409 23.13 2.54 20.35
N GLU A 410 23.70 3.05 19.25
CA GLU A 410 25.12 3.39 19.18
C GLU A 410 25.51 4.49 20.17
N TYR A 411 24.81 5.63 20.12
CA TYR A 411 25.14 6.78 20.97
C TYR A 411 24.73 6.57 22.43
N GLY A 412 23.58 5.93 22.66
CA GLY A 412 23.12 5.55 23.99
C GLY A 412 24.12 4.63 24.68
N TYR A 413 24.63 3.61 23.99
CA TYR A 413 25.61 2.71 24.57
C TYR A 413 26.98 3.38 24.81
N LYS A 414 27.44 4.27 23.91
CA LYS A 414 28.63 5.11 24.17
C LYS A 414 28.46 5.97 25.43
N SER A 415 27.26 6.50 25.65
CA SER A 415 26.94 7.26 26.86
C SER A 415 26.97 6.40 28.11
N VAL A 416 26.39 5.19 28.07
CA VAL A 416 26.45 4.22 29.17
C VAL A 416 27.91 3.86 29.51
N GLN A 417 28.74 3.58 28.49
CA GLN A 417 30.16 3.29 28.71
C GLN A 417 30.90 4.44 29.39
N ARG A 418 30.66 5.68 28.97
CA ARG A 418 31.26 6.88 29.58
C ARG A 418 30.80 7.08 31.03
N THR A 419 29.53 6.77 31.30
CA THR A 419 28.93 6.91 32.63
C THR A 419 29.71 6.10 33.68
N TYR A 420 30.19 4.90 33.35
CA TYR A 420 31.02 4.11 34.28
C TYR A 420 32.38 4.74 34.57
N SER A 421 32.92 5.58 33.68
CA SER A 421 34.17 6.32 33.90
C SER A 421 33.96 7.66 34.60
N GLU A 422 32.75 8.23 34.54
CA GLU A 422 32.43 9.55 35.12
C GLU A 422 31.81 9.45 36.52
N LEU A 423 31.19 8.31 36.87
CA LEU A 423 30.55 8.08 38.17
C LEU A 423 31.51 7.52 39.23
N ASP A 424 32.71 8.11 39.40
CA ASP A 424 33.68 7.72 40.45
C ASP A 424 33.07 7.70 41.87
N ASN A 425 31.96 8.43 42.08
CA ASN A 425 31.28 8.58 43.37
C ASN A 425 30.17 7.55 43.64
N VAL A 426 29.80 6.72 42.66
CA VAL A 426 28.82 5.64 42.83
C VAL A 426 29.57 4.34 42.54
N HIS A 427 29.77 3.48 43.54
CA HIS A 427 30.51 2.22 43.42
C HIS A 427 29.79 1.18 42.53
N VAL A 428 29.47 1.53 41.29
CA VAL A 428 28.95 0.60 40.29
C VAL A 428 30.17 0.02 39.55
N PRO A 429 30.44 -1.29 39.68
CA PRO A 429 31.54 -1.90 38.96
C PRO A 429 31.27 -1.85 37.44
N PRO A 430 32.28 -1.59 36.60
CA PRO A 430 32.10 -1.60 35.17
C PRO A 430 31.76 -3.02 34.66
N PRO A 431 31.15 -3.15 33.47
CA PRO A 431 30.90 -4.44 32.87
C PRO A 431 32.19 -5.23 32.66
N VAL A 432 32.07 -6.56 32.72
CA VAL A 432 33.23 -7.44 32.66
C VAL A 432 33.95 -7.34 31.31
N LEU A 433 35.29 -7.29 31.36
CA LEU A 433 36.11 -7.25 30.14
C LEU A 433 36.01 -8.58 29.38
N LEU A 434 35.66 -8.49 28.09
CA LEU A 434 35.50 -9.62 27.17
C LEU A 434 36.62 -9.61 26.11
N ALA A 435 37.87 -9.61 26.60
CA ALA A 435 39.08 -9.55 25.79
C ALA A 435 39.17 -10.72 24.79
N ASN A 436 39.80 -10.50 23.63
CA ASN A 436 40.11 -11.60 22.71
C ASN A 436 41.20 -12.53 23.32
N LYS A 437 41.44 -13.69 22.69
CA LYS A 437 42.39 -14.69 23.21
C LYS A 437 43.80 -14.15 23.45
N ALA A 438 44.33 -13.33 22.54
CA ALA A 438 45.67 -12.78 22.66
C ALA A 438 45.73 -11.76 23.81
N ASN A 439 44.81 -10.81 23.84
CA ASN A 439 44.72 -9.79 24.89
C ASN A 439 44.51 -10.43 26.26
N ALA A 440 43.65 -11.45 26.37
CA ALA A 440 43.41 -12.15 27.63
C ALA A 440 44.67 -12.86 28.14
N ALA A 441 45.46 -13.50 27.27
CA ALA A 441 46.74 -14.08 27.64
C ALA A 441 47.72 -13.00 28.11
N THR A 442 47.86 -11.89 27.36
CA THR A 442 48.71 -10.75 27.74
C THR A 442 48.32 -10.16 29.09
N ILE A 443 47.02 -9.98 29.36
CA ILE A 443 46.51 -9.45 30.64
C ILE A 443 46.78 -10.42 31.81
N THR A 444 46.71 -11.72 31.55
CA THR A 444 46.84 -12.75 32.61
C THR A 444 48.31 -13.01 32.94
N GLU A 445 49.18 -13.05 31.93
CA GLU A 445 50.59 -13.46 32.06
C GLU A 445 51.55 -12.27 32.20
N GLY A 446 51.11 -11.07 31.81
CA GLY A 446 51.93 -9.85 31.83
C GLY A 446 52.00 -9.17 33.19
N SER A 447 53.03 -8.36 33.40
CA SER A 447 53.11 -7.46 34.55
C SER A 447 52.05 -6.36 34.44
N LYS A 448 51.34 -6.09 35.55
CA LYS A 448 50.22 -5.13 35.61
C LYS A 448 50.62 -3.72 35.14
N ASP A 449 51.88 -3.33 35.34
CA ASP A 449 52.40 -2.01 34.98
C ASP A 449 53.04 -1.97 33.58
N SER A 450 52.97 -3.07 32.81
CA SER A 450 53.54 -3.11 31.46
C SER A 450 52.63 -2.39 30.46
N ALA A 451 53.24 -1.61 29.56
CA ALA A 451 52.53 -0.97 28.46
C ALA A 451 51.75 -1.97 27.59
N ALA A 452 52.23 -3.22 27.49
CA ALA A 452 51.55 -4.29 26.77
C ALA A 452 50.22 -4.69 27.43
N VAL A 453 50.17 -4.79 28.76
CA VAL A 453 48.93 -5.08 29.51
C VAL A 453 47.96 -3.91 29.39
N GLN A 454 48.42 -2.67 29.52
CA GLN A 454 47.56 -1.49 29.37
C GLN A 454 46.95 -1.43 27.96
N ASN A 455 47.77 -1.60 26.92
CA ASN A 455 47.28 -1.65 25.54
C ASN A 455 46.29 -2.80 25.30
N ALA A 456 46.49 -3.97 25.94
CA ALA A 456 45.57 -5.10 25.84
C ALA A 456 44.23 -4.82 26.52
N ILE A 457 44.22 -4.06 27.62
CA ILE A 457 43.00 -3.58 28.29
C ILE A 457 42.28 -2.55 27.40
N ASP A 458 43.00 -1.53 26.94
CA ASP A 458 42.43 -0.41 26.17
C ASP A 458 41.86 -0.85 24.81
N SER A 459 42.47 -1.87 24.18
CA SER A 459 41.97 -2.45 22.93
C SER A 459 40.88 -3.52 23.11
N SER A 460 40.58 -3.90 24.36
CA SER A 460 39.51 -4.84 24.68
C SER A 460 38.19 -4.12 24.92
N THR A 461 37.08 -4.82 24.72
CA THR A 461 35.72 -4.28 24.88
C THR A 461 34.94 -5.09 25.91
N SER A 462 33.91 -4.47 26.49
CA SER A 462 33.07 -5.04 27.56
C SER A 462 31.58 -4.72 27.33
N GLY A 463 30.73 -5.33 28.16
CA GLY A 463 29.30 -5.02 28.26
C GLY A 463 28.40 -5.70 27.23
N GLY A 464 27.14 -5.29 27.24
CA GLY A 464 26.02 -5.93 26.55
C GLY A 464 26.23 -6.06 25.04
N ILE A 465 26.63 -4.97 24.36
CA ILE A 465 26.85 -5.03 22.90
C ILE A 465 27.95 -6.02 22.55
N LYS A 466 29.06 -6.03 23.30
CA LYS A 466 30.16 -6.95 23.04
C LYS A 466 29.73 -8.40 23.26
N LEU A 467 28.95 -8.66 24.31
CA LEU A 467 28.38 -9.97 24.56
C LEU A 467 27.49 -10.43 23.39
N LEU A 468 26.59 -9.57 22.90
CA LEU A 468 25.71 -9.91 21.79
C LEU A 468 26.48 -10.20 20.48
N GLN A 469 27.56 -9.47 20.20
CA GLN A 469 28.44 -9.78 19.07
C GLN A 469 29.07 -11.18 19.18
N LEU A 470 29.53 -11.56 20.37
CA LEU A 470 30.11 -12.88 20.61
C LEU A 470 29.06 -13.98 20.51
N ILE A 471 27.88 -13.76 21.08
CA ILE A 471 26.76 -14.69 20.98
C ILE A 471 26.31 -14.85 19.53
N GLY A 472 26.17 -13.76 18.78
CA GLY A 472 25.90 -13.83 17.34
C GLY A 472 26.95 -14.63 16.58
N SER A 473 28.23 -14.46 16.92
CA SER A 473 29.32 -15.24 16.33
C SER A 473 29.24 -16.74 16.65
N LEU A 474 28.55 -17.13 17.74
CA LEU A 474 28.25 -18.52 18.04
C LEU A 474 26.95 -18.97 17.36
N LEU A 475 25.84 -18.26 17.53
CA LEU A 475 24.52 -18.75 17.18
C LEU A 475 24.14 -18.50 15.71
N ARG A 476 24.67 -17.42 15.10
CA ARG A 476 24.36 -16.99 13.74
C ARG A 476 25.53 -16.20 13.14
N HIS A 477 26.62 -16.91 12.89
CA HIS A 477 27.83 -16.32 12.32
C HIS A 477 27.62 -15.99 10.83
N LYS A 478 28.25 -14.91 10.33
CA LYS A 478 28.15 -14.47 8.91
C LYS A 478 28.65 -15.51 7.90
N ASP A 479 29.65 -16.29 8.31
CA ASP A 479 30.13 -17.47 7.62
C ASP A 479 29.32 -18.66 8.14
N GLY A 480 28.46 -19.21 7.27
CA GLY A 480 27.49 -20.26 7.61
C GLY A 480 28.12 -21.59 8.04
N GLU A 481 29.44 -21.75 7.89
CA GLU A 481 30.18 -22.93 8.32
C GLU A 481 30.73 -22.83 9.76
N ARG A 482 30.69 -21.64 10.37
CA ARG A 482 31.26 -21.40 11.71
C ARG A 482 30.18 -21.19 12.76
N GLY A 483 30.51 -21.54 14.00
CA GLY A 483 29.58 -21.44 15.14
C GLY A 483 28.67 -22.67 15.26
N TYR A 484 27.57 -22.50 15.98
CA TYR A 484 26.57 -23.52 16.27
C TYR A 484 25.45 -23.56 15.21
N GLN A 485 25.09 -22.40 14.65
CA GLN A 485 24.17 -22.26 13.50
C GLN A 485 22.86 -23.04 13.68
N ASP A 486 22.58 -24.00 12.79
CA ASP A 486 21.34 -24.79 12.81
C ASP A 486 21.20 -25.62 14.08
N LYS A 487 22.31 -26.05 14.70
CA LYS A 487 22.25 -26.76 16.00
C LYS A 487 21.64 -25.89 17.08
N ALA A 488 22.05 -24.62 17.14
CA ALA A 488 21.47 -23.66 18.07
C ALA A 488 19.99 -23.41 17.78
N THR A 489 19.63 -23.26 16.51
CA THR A 489 18.24 -23.01 16.10
C THR A 489 17.32 -24.16 16.51
N ILE A 490 17.74 -25.40 16.25
CA ILE A 490 16.97 -26.61 16.62
C ILE A 490 16.82 -26.71 18.13
N PHE A 491 17.93 -26.58 18.88
CA PHE A 491 17.92 -26.68 20.33
C PHE A 491 17.05 -25.61 20.99
N ILE A 492 17.24 -24.34 20.62
CA ILE A 492 16.51 -23.21 21.19
C ILE A 492 15.02 -23.35 20.89
N ARG A 493 14.63 -23.70 19.66
CA ARG A 493 13.22 -23.93 19.30
C ARG A 493 12.60 -25.04 20.15
N GLN A 494 13.30 -26.16 20.29
CA GLN A 494 12.82 -27.28 21.09
C GLN A 494 12.61 -26.88 22.56
N ARG A 495 13.61 -26.20 23.17
CA ARG A 495 13.50 -25.74 24.56
C ARG A 495 12.44 -24.66 24.76
N LYS A 496 12.28 -23.74 23.81
CA LYS A 496 11.21 -22.74 23.83
C LYS A 496 9.83 -23.39 23.78
N PHE A 497 9.65 -24.43 22.96
CA PHE A 497 8.40 -25.19 22.90
C PHE A 497 8.15 -25.95 24.20
N GLU A 498 9.14 -26.65 24.73
CA GLU A 498 9.01 -27.45 25.96
C GLU A 498 8.70 -26.60 27.20
N LEU A 499 9.37 -25.46 27.35
CA LEU A 499 9.24 -24.63 28.56
C LEU A 499 8.12 -23.60 28.47
N TYR A 500 7.81 -23.11 27.26
CA TYR A 500 6.91 -21.97 27.08
C TYR A 500 5.79 -22.21 26.04
N GLY A 501 5.75 -23.37 25.38
CA GLY A 501 4.77 -23.65 24.33
C GLY A 501 4.97 -22.82 23.04
N LEU A 502 6.14 -22.23 22.85
CA LEU A 502 6.45 -21.37 21.70
C LEU A 502 7.09 -22.19 20.56
N ASP A 503 6.34 -22.42 19.47
CA ASP A 503 6.83 -23.14 18.28
C ASP A 503 7.19 -22.18 17.13
N GLU A 504 8.15 -21.30 17.36
CA GLU A 504 8.58 -20.32 16.36
C GLU A 504 9.87 -20.76 15.66
N PRO A 505 9.89 -20.83 14.31
CA PRO A 505 11.09 -21.17 13.54
C PRO A 505 12.03 -19.96 13.36
N SER A 506 12.24 -19.16 14.42
CA SER A 506 13.10 -17.98 14.35
C SER A 506 14.56 -18.34 14.62
N LYS A 507 15.43 -18.05 13.64
CA LYS A 507 16.89 -17.99 13.91
C LYS A 507 17.17 -16.86 14.90
N PHE A 508 18.24 -16.99 15.68
CA PHE A 508 18.72 -15.89 16.53
C PHE A 508 18.81 -14.59 15.71
N PRO A 509 18.46 -13.42 16.28
CA PRO A 509 18.54 -12.15 15.56
C PRO A 509 19.91 -11.97 14.89
N ASP A 510 19.91 -11.53 13.63
CA ASP A 510 21.17 -11.26 12.94
C ASP A 510 21.83 -10.09 13.63
N VAL A 511 23.03 -10.29 14.16
CA VAL A 511 23.85 -9.22 14.76
C VAL A 511 25.15 -9.02 14.01
N SER A 512 25.45 -9.90 13.04
CA SER A 512 26.67 -9.84 12.22
C SER A 512 26.48 -8.94 11.00
N ASN A 513 25.23 -8.82 10.52
CA ASN A 513 24.86 -8.02 9.34
C ASN A 513 23.97 -6.82 9.69
N THR A 514 23.90 -6.40 10.96
CA THR A 514 23.10 -5.24 11.34
C THR A 514 23.73 -3.96 10.83
N ARG A 515 22.98 -3.16 10.08
CA ARG A 515 23.36 -1.78 9.80
C ARG A 515 23.23 -0.97 11.08
N TYR A 516 24.19 -0.06 11.32
CA TYR A 516 24.25 0.83 12.49
C TYR A 516 24.34 0.12 13.85
N GLY A 517 24.59 -1.19 13.89
CA GLY A 517 24.80 -1.92 15.14
C GLY A 517 23.59 -1.92 16.06
N CYS A 518 22.37 -2.05 15.55
CA CYS A 518 21.19 -2.25 16.39
C CYS A 518 21.17 -3.70 16.93
N TYR A 519 21.17 -3.85 18.26
CA TYR A 519 21.21 -5.15 18.95
C TYR A 519 19.97 -5.41 19.84
N THR A 520 18.93 -4.58 19.75
CA THR A 520 17.78 -4.57 20.67
C THR A 520 17.03 -5.91 20.69
N TYR A 521 16.71 -6.48 19.53
CA TYR A 521 16.07 -7.80 19.45
C TYR A 521 16.95 -8.93 19.97
N ALA A 522 18.27 -8.86 19.73
CA ALA A 522 19.21 -9.83 20.28
C ALA A 522 19.28 -9.71 21.80
N ALA A 523 19.24 -8.49 22.35
CA ALA A 523 19.16 -8.26 23.78
C ALA A 523 17.88 -8.86 24.37
N ALA A 524 16.72 -8.59 23.75
CA ALA A 524 15.43 -9.13 24.18
C ALA A 524 15.41 -10.67 24.18
N GLU A 525 15.91 -11.30 23.12
CA GLU A 525 16.04 -12.75 23.01
C GLU A 525 16.90 -13.32 24.15
N ILE A 526 18.04 -12.68 24.46
CA ILE A 526 18.94 -13.13 25.53
C ILE A 526 18.33 -12.94 26.92
N ILE A 527 17.63 -11.83 27.17
CA ILE A 527 16.95 -11.61 28.46
C ILE A 527 15.81 -12.61 28.65
N CYS A 528 15.00 -12.86 27.61
CA CYS A 528 13.86 -13.77 27.72
C CYS A 528 14.28 -15.23 27.87
N PHE A 529 15.37 -15.64 27.21
CA PHE A 529 15.77 -17.04 27.11
C PHE A 529 17.17 -17.30 27.69
N HIS A 530 17.61 -16.47 28.64
CA HIS A 530 18.95 -16.54 29.25
C HIS A 530 19.35 -17.96 29.66
N GLY A 531 18.49 -18.66 30.41
CA GLY A 531 18.75 -20.02 30.86
C GLY A 531 18.92 -21.03 29.72
N ILE A 532 18.09 -20.94 28.67
CA ILE A 532 18.18 -21.81 27.49
C ILE A 532 19.51 -21.59 26.76
N ILE A 533 19.97 -20.35 26.67
CA ILE A 533 21.22 -20.00 25.98
C ILE A 533 22.43 -20.49 26.76
N GLN A 534 22.42 -20.35 28.09
CA GLN A 534 23.47 -20.94 28.94
C GLN A 534 23.50 -22.46 28.79
N GLU A 535 22.35 -23.11 28.85
CA GLU A 535 22.21 -24.55 28.67
C GLU A 535 22.77 -25.02 27.33
N LEU A 536 22.40 -24.35 26.23
CA LEU A 536 22.92 -24.64 24.89
C LEU A 536 24.45 -24.59 24.85
N VAL A 537 25.05 -23.52 25.37
CA VAL A 537 26.51 -23.34 25.35
C VAL A 537 27.17 -24.47 26.15
N THR A 538 26.64 -24.81 27.32
CA THR A 538 27.14 -25.91 28.15
C THR A 538 27.01 -27.28 27.48
N GLU A 539 25.87 -27.58 26.86
CA GLU A 539 25.65 -28.83 26.10
C GLU A 539 26.65 -28.97 24.96
N VAL A 540 26.88 -27.89 24.20
CA VAL A 540 27.87 -27.91 23.10
C VAL A 540 29.29 -28.09 23.62
N ILE A 541 29.65 -27.49 24.77
CA ILE A 541 30.97 -27.69 25.40
C ILE A 541 31.16 -29.16 25.82
N ASN A 542 30.13 -29.76 26.43
CA ASN A 542 30.16 -31.15 26.89
C ASN A 542 30.24 -32.16 25.74
N ALA A 543 29.58 -31.86 24.61
CA ALA A 543 29.57 -32.73 23.44
C ALA A 543 30.89 -32.75 22.63
N LYS A 544 31.89 -31.93 22.98
CA LYS A 544 33.17 -31.88 22.27
C LYS A 544 34.01 -33.13 22.52
N THR A 545 34.86 -33.47 21.54
CA THR A 545 35.83 -34.57 21.66
C THR A 545 36.78 -34.41 22.85
N LYS A 546 37.12 -33.17 23.20
CA LYS A 546 37.72 -32.82 24.49
C LYS A 546 36.62 -32.28 25.41
N SER A 547 35.80 -33.19 25.92
CA SER A 547 34.63 -32.87 26.74
C SER A 547 35.00 -31.91 27.87
N GLY A 548 34.21 -30.86 28.03
CA GLY A 548 34.38 -29.86 29.09
C GLY A 548 35.41 -28.76 28.79
N GLN A 549 36.10 -28.78 27.65
CA GLN A 549 37.01 -27.68 27.27
C GLN A 549 36.29 -26.57 26.50
N GLU A 550 36.16 -25.42 27.17
CA GLU A 550 35.65 -24.17 26.57
C GLU A 550 36.66 -23.61 25.56
N ASN A 551 36.16 -23.14 24.41
CA ASN A 551 36.95 -22.22 23.59
C ASN A 551 36.85 -20.80 24.18
N HIS A 552 37.70 -19.89 23.70
CA HIS A 552 37.77 -18.54 24.26
C HIS A 552 36.47 -17.72 24.06
N VAL A 553 35.73 -17.96 22.96
CA VAL A 553 34.48 -17.24 22.69
C VAL A 553 33.41 -17.72 23.66
N GLU A 554 33.27 -19.03 23.86
CA GLU A 554 32.34 -19.63 24.82
C GLU A 554 32.62 -19.17 26.24
N LYS A 555 33.89 -19.17 26.65
CA LYS A 555 34.31 -18.64 27.95
C LYS A 555 33.88 -17.19 28.15
N ASN A 556 34.09 -16.34 27.15
CA ASN A 556 33.66 -14.94 27.22
C ASN A 556 32.13 -14.80 27.21
N VAL A 557 31.42 -15.63 26.46
CA VAL A 557 29.95 -15.63 26.44
C VAL A 557 29.40 -16.01 27.81
N LEU A 558 29.87 -17.10 28.42
CA LEU A 558 29.46 -17.50 29.77
C LEU A 558 29.85 -16.43 30.81
N LYS A 559 31.04 -15.83 30.68
CA LYS A 559 31.49 -14.72 31.53
C LYS A 559 30.56 -13.50 31.46
N GLY A 560 30.12 -13.14 30.25
CA GLY A 560 29.18 -12.03 30.05
C GLY A 560 27.77 -12.35 30.54
N LEU A 561 27.25 -13.55 30.24
CA LEU A 561 25.92 -14.00 30.67
C LEU A 561 25.80 -14.10 32.20
N ASN A 562 26.91 -14.31 32.91
CA ASN A 562 26.95 -14.34 34.37
C ASN A 562 27.28 -12.97 35.00
N CYS A 563 27.54 -11.93 34.21
CA CYS A 563 27.85 -10.59 34.70
C CYS A 563 26.57 -9.76 34.85
N ALA A 564 26.15 -9.51 36.09
CA ALA A 564 24.93 -8.76 36.39
C ALA A 564 24.88 -7.37 35.73
N VAL A 565 26.01 -6.66 35.68
CA VAL A 565 26.12 -5.33 35.03
C VAL A 565 25.91 -5.45 33.52
N THR A 566 26.54 -6.44 32.89
CA THR A 566 26.36 -6.71 31.45
C THR A 566 24.91 -7.08 31.15
N MET A 567 24.27 -7.91 31.99
CA MET A 567 22.86 -8.26 31.83
C MET A 567 21.93 -7.06 32.06
N THR A 568 22.28 -6.13 32.95
CA THR A 568 21.52 -4.89 33.18
C THR A 568 21.53 -3.99 31.93
N GLU A 569 22.68 -3.86 31.26
CA GLU A 569 22.77 -3.15 29.98
C GLU A 569 21.89 -3.81 28.91
N LEU A 570 21.86 -5.15 28.87
CA LEU A 570 20.98 -5.89 27.96
C LEU A 570 19.50 -5.67 28.28
N VAL A 571 19.11 -5.60 29.55
CA VAL A 571 17.74 -5.24 29.94
C VAL A 571 17.38 -3.84 29.44
N ALA A 572 18.26 -2.86 29.62
CA ALA A 572 18.01 -1.50 29.12
C ALA A 572 17.86 -1.45 27.59
N LEU A 573 18.74 -2.16 26.86
CA LEU A 573 18.66 -2.28 25.40
C LEU A 573 17.39 -3.01 24.94
N ALA A 574 17.00 -4.09 25.63
CA ALA A 574 15.79 -4.84 25.34
C ALA A 574 14.55 -3.98 25.59
N LEU A 575 14.48 -3.28 26.73
CA LEU A 575 13.37 -2.38 27.08
C LEU A 575 13.21 -1.26 26.06
N TYR A 576 14.31 -0.65 25.63
CA TYR A 576 14.29 0.33 24.54
C TYR A 576 13.73 -0.28 23.26
N GLY A 577 14.23 -1.47 22.90
CA GLY A 577 13.78 -2.24 21.74
C GLY A 577 12.30 -2.57 21.71
N VAL A 578 11.70 -2.91 22.86
CA VAL A 578 10.28 -3.32 22.91
C VAL A 578 9.33 -2.17 23.20
N SER A 579 9.82 -1.04 23.71
CA SER A 579 8.99 0.07 24.17
C SER A 579 9.05 1.30 23.26
N VAL A 580 10.11 1.44 22.47
CA VAL A 580 10.37 2.66 21.65
C VAL A 580 10.59 2.32 20.17
N SER A 581 11.38 1.28 19.90
CA SER A 581 11.89 0.87 18.58
C SER A 581 10.86 0.17 17.69
#